data_AF-A0AB35V6S9-F1
#
_entry.id   AF-A0AB35V6S9-F1
#
_cell.length_a   1.000
_cell.length_b   1.000
_cell.length_c   1.000
_cell.angle_alpha   90.00
_cell.angle_beta   90.00
_cell.angle_gamma   90.00
#
_symmetry.space_group_name_H-M   'P 1'
#
loop_
_entity.id
_entity.type
_entity.pdbx_description
1 polymer ?
#
loop_
_entity_poly.entity_id
_entity_poly.type
_entity_poly.pdbx_seq_one_letter_code
_entity_poly.pdbx_strand_id
1 'polypeptide(L)' 'IRSMSRKGCSPDNAACEGFFGRLKTELFYPRNWQSTSIEQFIQALDSYIRRYNEKRIKISLGALSPIEYRESLGFAA' A
#
# COMPACT_ATOMS: atom_id res chain seq x y z
N ILE A 1 13.72 -3.58 -14.60
CA ILE A 1 13.31 -2.83 -13.38
C ILE A 1 14.36 -3.12 -12.31
N ARG A 2 14.96 -2.08 -11.72
CA ARG A 2 16.03 -2.22 -10.70
C ARG A 2 15.42 -1.92 -9.32
N SER A 3 15.84 -2.66 -8.29
CA SER A 3 15.42 -2.37 -6.91
C SER A 3 15.94 -0.99 -6.49
N MET A 4 15.12 -0.25 -5.74
CA MET A 4 15.42 1.09 -5.22
C MET A 4 16.20 1.05 -3.90
N SER A 5 16.52 -0.15 -3.39
CA SER A 5 17.35 -0.32 -2.20
C SER A 5 18.73 0.28 -2.33
N ARG A 6 19.27 0.78 -1.22
CA ARG A 6 20.70 1.07 -1.11
C ARG A 6 21.48 -0.22 -1.39
N LYS A 7 22.58 -0.13 -2.14
CA LYS A 7 23.41 -1.29 -2.49
C LYS A 7 23.80 -2.04 -1.21
N GLY A 8 23.41 -3.30 -1.11
CA GLY A 8 23.68 -4.16 0.05
C GLY A 8 22.67 -4.08 1.22
N CYS A 9 21.58 -3.32 1.10
CA CYS A 9 20.55 -3.21 2.15
C CYS A 9 19.16 -3.48 1.58
N SER A 10 18.80 -4.74 1.30
CA SER A 10 17.43 -5.08 0.82
C SER A 10 16.28 -4.79 1.80
N PRO A 11 16.46 -4.78 3.15
CA PRO A 11 15.34 -4.52 4.06
C PRO A 11 14.73 -3.12 3.93
N ASP A 12 15.47 -2.14 3.41
CA ASP A 12 15.02 -0.76 3.30
C ASP A 12 13.83 -0.58 2.33
N ASN A 13 13.72 -1.44 1.31
CA ASN A 13 12.68 -1.39 0.29
C ASN A 13 11.62 -2.48 0.47
N ALA A 14 11.88 -3.49 1.31
CA ALA A 14 11.01 -4.65 1.49
C ALA A 14 9.56 -4.27 1.88
N ALA A 15 9.40 -3.25 2.72
CA ALA A 15 8.07 -2.75 3.11
C ALA A 15 7.31 -2.14 1.92
N CYS A 16 8.00 -1.33 1.11
CA CYS A 16 7.46 -0.72 -0.10
C CYS A 16 7.16 -1.77 -1.17
N GLU A 17 8.07 -2.72 -1.40
CA GLU A 17 7.86 -3.83 -2.34
C GLU A 17 6.61 -4.64 -1.97
N GLY A 18 6.44 -4.95 -0.67
CA GLY A 18 5.26 -5.66 -0.18
C GLY A 18 3.95 -4.86 -0.32
N PHE A 19 4.01 -3.53 -0.25
CA PHE A 19 2.85 -2.67 -0.53
C PHE A 19 2.53 -2.65 -2.03
N PHE A 20 3.51 -2.37 -2.88
CA PHE A 20 3.30 -2.29 -4.33
C PHE A 20 2.90 -3.62 -4.96
N GLY A 21 3.39 -4.76 -4.42
CA GLY A 21 2.93 -6.08 -4.82
C GLY A 21 1.42 -6.24 -4.59
N ARG A 22 0.94 -5.89 -3.39
CA ARG A 22 -0.49 -5.96 -3.05
C ARG A 22 -1.34 -4.99 -3.87
N LEU A 23 -0.86 -3.76 -4.06
CA LEU A 23 -1.53 -2.77 -4.89
C LEU A 23 -1.74 -3.30 -6.31
N LYS A 24 -0.71 -3.90 -6.92
CA LYS A 24 -0.85 -4.47 -8.25
C LYS A 24 -1.85 -5.63 -8.29
N THR A 25 -1.75 -6.56 -7.34
CA THR A 25 -2.63 -7.74 -7.27
C THR A 25 -4.08 -7.40 -6.96
N GLU A 26 -4.33 -6.48 -6.03
CA GLU A 26 -5.68 -6.19 -5.53
C GLU A 26 -6.38 -5.08 -6.32
N LEU A 27 -5.64 -4.10 -6.86
CA LEU A 27 -6.20 -2.96 -7.60
C LEU A 27 -5.98 -3.07 -9.12
N PHE A 28 -4.74 -3.31 -9.54
CA PHE A 28 -4.33 -3.09 -10.92
C PHE A 28 -4.70 -4.25 -11.85
N TYR A 29 -4.26 -5.47 -11.54
CA TYR A 29 -4.45 -6.65 -12.40
C TYR A 29 -5.91 -7.11 -12.59
N PRO A 30 -6.83 -6.96 -11.60
CA PRO A 30 -8.21 -7.40 -11.79
C PRO A 30 -9.05 -6.51 -12.72
N ARG A 31 -8.52 -5.38 -13.20
CA ARG A 31 -9.26 -4.36 -13.95
C ARG A 31 -8.62 -4.06 -15.29
N ASN A 32 -9.45 -3.78 -16.30
CA ASN A 32 -8.98 -3.24 -17.56
C ASN A 32 -9.03 -1.71 -17.51
N TRP A 33 -7.89 -1.06 -17.74
CA TRP A 33 -7.72 0.39 -17.66
C TRP A 33 -7.73 1.09 -19.03
N GLN A 34 -7.90 0.36 -20.14
CA GLN A 34 -7.83 0.90 -21.50
C GLN A 34 -8.83 2.04 -21.77
N SER A 35 -9.99 2.00 -21.12
CA SER A 35 -11.04 3.03 -21.26
C SER A 35 -11.19 3.91 -20.02
N THR A 36 -10.23 3.85 -19.08
CA THR A 36 -10.26 4.65 -17.86
C THR A 36 -9.45 5.91 -18.04
N SER A 37 -10.00 7.06 -17.65
CA SER A 37 -9.24 8.32 -17.66
C SER A 37 -8.18 8.33 -16.55
N ILE A 38 -7.19 9.21 -16.66
CA ILE A 38 -6.15 9.36 -15.64
C ILE A 38 -6.77 9.77 -14.31
N GLU A 39 -7.76 10.66 -14.33
CA GLU A 39 -8.45 11.14 -13.13
C GLU A 39 -9.19 10.00 -12.42
N GLN A 40 -9.88 9.15 -13.18
CA GLN A 40 -10.56 7.97 -12.65
C GLN A 40 -9.57 6.97 -12.04
N PHE A 41 -8.42 6.78 -12.69
CA PHE A 41 -7.35 5.94 -12.13
C PHE A 41 -6.82 6.51 -10.82
N ILE A 42 -6.55 7.82 -10.75
CA ILE A 42 -6.10 8.50 -9.53
C ILE A 42 -7.11 8.34 -8.40
N GLN A 43 -8.40 8.51 -8.67
CA GLN A 43 -9.46 8.32 -7.66
C GLN A 43 -9.52 6.88 -7.15
N ALA A 44 -9.40 5.89 -8.04
CA ALA A 44 -9.37 4.48 -7.66
C ALA A 44 -8.12 4.14 -6.82
N LEU A 45 -6.98 4.73 -7.16
CA LEU A 45 -5.73 4.61 -6.42
C LEU A 45 -5.83 5.25 -5.03
N ASP A 46 -6.33 6.47 -4.92
CA ASP A 46 -6.52 7.17 -3.63
C ASP A 46 -7.45 6.37 -2.71
N SER A 47 -8.58 5.91 -3.25
CA SER A 47 -9.54 5.07 -2.53
C SER A 47 -8.91 3.77 -2.03
N TYR A 48 -8.05 3.15 -2.84
CA TYR A 48 -7.32 1.95 -2.44
C TYR A 48 -6.34 2.23 -1.30
N ILE A 49 -5.57 3.33 -1.38
CA ILE A 49 -4.59 3.71 -0.36
C ILE A 49 -5.29 4.00 0.97
N ARG A 50 -6.39 4.76 0.96
CA ARG A 50 -7.21 5.02 2.16
C ARG A 50 -7.69 3.72 2.79
N ARG A 51 -8.33 2.84 2.00
CA ARG A 51 -8.77 1.53 2.48
C ARG A 51 -7.62 0.70 3.04
N TYR A 52 -6.45 0.73 2.40
CA TYR A 52 -5.27 -0.01 2.88
C TYR A 52 -4.78 0.52 4.23
N ASN A 53 -4.76 1.84 4.43
CA ASN A 53 -4.27 2.45 5.67
C ASN A 53 -5.26 2.41 6.82
N GLU A 54 -6.55 2.59 6.53
CA GLU A 54 -7.60 2.76 7.54
C GLU A 54 -8.34 1.46 7.88
N LYS A 55 -8.44 0.51 6.94
CA LYS A 55 -9.34 -0.65 7.09
C LYS A 55 -8.64 -2.00 7.00
N ARG A 56 -7.36 -2.04 6.60
CA ARG A 56 -6.67 -3.31 6.39
C ARG A 56 -6.19 -3.91 7.70
N ILE A 57 -6.86 -4.95 8.16
CA ILE A 57 -6.40 -5.73 9.31
C ILE A 57 -5.09 -6.44 9.00
N LYS A 58 -4.05 -6.18 9.80
CA LYS A 58 -2.79 -6.91 9.79
C LYS A 58 -2.62 -7.66 11.11
N ILE A 59 -2.59 -8.99 11.04
CA ILE A 59 -2.33 -9.85 12.21
C ILE A 59 -0.97 -9.52 12.84
N SER A 60 0.05 -9.22 12.02
CA SER A 60 1.37 -8.81 12.51
C SER A 60 1.37 -7.49 13.28
N LEU A 61 0.30 -6.70 13.19
CA LEU A 61 0.11 -5.44 13.91
C LEU A 61 -0.90 -5.58 15.08
N GLY A 62 -1.13 -6.81 15.57
CA GLY A 62 -2.13 -7.04 16.62
C GLY A 62 -3.57 -6.97 16.12
N ALA A 63 -3.80 -7.34 14.84
CA ALA A 63 -5.09 -7.23 14.18
C ALA A 63 -5.64 -5.80 14.07
N LEU A 64 -4.74 -4.81 14.02
CA LEU A 64 -5.05 -3.40 13.77
C LEU A 64 -4.82 -3.02 12.30
N SER A 65 -5.47 -1.95 11.86
CA SER A 65 -5.10 -1.24 10.64
C SER A 65 -3.76 -0.51 10.79
N PRO A 66 -3.08 -0.17 9.68
CA PRO A 66 -1.85 0.61 9.75
C PRO A 66 -1.97 1.93 10.52
N ILE A 67 -3.10 2.64 10.41
CA ILE A 67 -3.33 3.88 11.17
C ILE A 67 -3.57 3.57 12.64
N GLU A 68 -4.47 2.64 12.97
CA GLU A 68 -4.74 2.27 14.37
C GLU A 68 -3.48 1.78 15.09
N TYR A 69 -2.61 1.05 14.40
CA TYR A 69 -1.32 0.63 14.93
C TYR A 69 -0.35 1.80 15.16
N ARG A 70 -0.38 2.83 14.31
CA ARG A 70 0.43 4.04 14.53
C ARG A 70 -0.10 4.86 15.71
N GLU A 71 -1.41 4.97 15.82
CA GLU A 71 -2.09 5.63 16.94
C GLU A 71 -1.82 4.91 18.27
N SER A 72 -1.84 3.58 18.30
CA SER A 72 -1.52 2.80 19.51
C SER A 72 -0.07 2.98 19.98
N LEU A 73 0.83 3.36 19.07
CA LEU A 73 2.23 3.69 19.38
C LEU A 73 2.43 5.18 19.74
N GLY A 74 1.38 5.99 19.76
CA GLY A 74 1.47 7.44 20.00
C GLY A 74 2.05 8.23 18.83
N PHE A 75 2.21 7.61 17.66
CA PHE A 75 2.63 8.27 16.42
C PHE A 75 1.42 8.76 15.64
N ALA A 76 0.57 9.56 16.28
CA ALA A 76 -0.50 10.28 15.60
C ALA A 76 0.11 11.26 14.59
N ALA A 77 -0.49 11.33 13.39
CA ALA A 77 -0.09 12.23 12.31
C ALA A 77 -0.58 13.66 12.56
#